data_AF-A0AAU6TT90-F1
#
_entry.id   AF-A0AAU6TT90-F1
#
_cell.length_a   1.000
_cell.length_b   1.000
_cell.length_c   1.000
_cell.angle_alpha   90.00
_cell.angle_beta   90.00
_cell.angle_gamma   90.00
#
_symmetry.space_group_name_H-M   'P 1'
#
loop_
_entity.id
_entity.type
_entity.pdbx_description
1 polymer ?
#
loop_
_entity_poly.entity_id
_entity_poly.type
_entity_poly.pdbx_seq_one_letter_code
_entity_poly.pdbx_strand_id
1 'polypeptide(L)'
;MNKIFKVVKNQRTGNSVVASEFAKGAKKGKKLALLSLAMLMGSGLSMSALAADPAGQWLETEYLPAQYDSTTKTWEDNSNEKGKSRVINKGDTKDLNLNNENTKFTNNLDYQDKWFSLEELAKQKDKIGNNILSITQYKNGQPVKDGTPPTVESVQDWQIPSGADMEEIIYKNEQDEDAVLQAYKTNSFKTTLDPKLGVYLLEEQPEVSPFYHLTLAEVKDGILNMTADNDAPVVKWDIKHIKDSSLFVAAADEGKSATIDTTSKLHVTFGEAYGMDLSSDNIANYKFQPKNQLVGEIELPPGITDKHNQGVTIGEKTYRSGEKFTIGNEQELNTYNQILIAAVKNNSLPAADYKAYMEATVIPRPQDQDYYEIDIKIEALRKDNIVLNDAITAAIGRRSIFEAVGDGSVLNIKNGADIRGETSSNSGSHRAYHIFVHKGAKVFHDATTSVPNYKGQNALIVDAEFTNNKTGMLQLGDGKTHIYGDQVMGKTGQYTNLGTIAVEAFNLANNDPSNKDVTANTGVTASGGAGVINKEGAQILLGQKGIGQGQGTVTGVRVVGASFTNEGDILMGGGRGYHSRRRPAG
;
A
#
# COMPACT_ATOMS: atom_id res chain seq x y z
N MET A 1 -6.89 42.89 41.12
CA MET A 1 -6.10 42.75 42.36
C MET A 1 -4.79 42.07 42.01
N ASN A 2 -3.67 42.81 42.05
CA ASN A 2 -2.35 42.30 41.70
C ASN A 2 -1.87 41.32 42.79
N LYS A 3 -1.56 40.07 42.41
CA LYS A 3 -0.92 39.12 43.33
C LYS A 3 0.59 39.24 43.19
N ILE A 4 1.24 39.60 44.31
CA ILE A 4 2.69 39.73 44.45
C ILE A 4 3.28 38.33 44.62
N PHE A 5 4.28 37.97 43.81
CA PHE A 5 5.08 36.76 43.99
C PHE A 5 6.44 37.11 44.61
N LYS A 6 6.88 36.37 45.63
CA LYS A 6 8.23 36.51 46.20
C LYS A 6 9.15 35.45 45.58
N VAL A 7 10.15 35.91 44.82
CA VAL A 7 11.17 35.06 44.21
C VAL A 7 12.30 34.83 45.22
N VAL A 8 12.65 33.57 45.47
CA VAL A 8 13.87 33.22 46.24
C VAL A 8 14.88 32.63 45.26
N LYS A 9 16.06 33.26 45.19
CA LYS A 9 17.14 32.90 44.27
C LYS A 9 18.11 31.94 44.95
N ASN A 10 18.30 30.74 44.40
CA ASN A 10 19.30 29.81 44.91
C ASN A 10 20.68 30.17 44.31
N GLN A 11 21.58 30.72 45.13
CA GLN A 11 22.88 31.23 44.69
C GLN A 11 23.88 30.14 44.21
N ARG A 12 23.60 28.84 44.37
CA ARG A 12 24.53 27.77 43.97
C ARG A 12 24.15 27.04 42.67
N THR A 13 22.91 27.19 42.17
CA THR A 13 22.43 26.51 40.94
C THR A 13 21.77 27.45 39.91
N GLY A 14 21.62 28.73 40.22
CA GLY A 14 21.19 29.76 39.25
C GLY A 14 19.68 29.81 38.93
N ASN A 15 18.88 28.84 39.37
CA ASN A 15 17.44 28.80 39.09
C ASN A 15 16.59 29.54 40.14
N SER A 16 15.47 30.12 39.67
CA SER A 16 14.42 30.76 40.47
C SER A 16 13.18 29.85 40.53
N VAL A 17 12.57 29.69 41.71
CA VAL A 17 11.32 28.91 41.88
C VAL A 17 10.21 29.84 42.39
N VAL A 18 9.01 29.73 41.82
CA VAL A 18 7.78 30.38 42.29
C VAL A 18 6.88 29.31 42.90
N ALA A 19 6.50 29.47 44.17
CA ALA A 19 5.57 28.57 44.86
C ALA A 19 4.23 29.28 45.10
N SER A 20 3.13 28.59 44.82
CA SER A 20 1.75 29.00 45.13
C SER A 20 1.17 28.01 46.15
N GLU A 21 0.66 28.51 47.27
CA GLU A 21 0.00 27.72 48.32
C GLU A 21 -1.48 27.41 48.00
N PHE A 22 -1.97 26.34 48.66
CA PHE A 22 -3.34 25.84 48.92
C PHE A 22 -3.67 24.51 48.23
N ALA A 23 -4.15 23.44 48.88
CA ALA A 23 -4.11 22.89 50.26
C ALA A 23 -4.70 21.46 50.16
N LYS A 24 -4.15 20.48 50.88
CA LYS A 24 -4.66 19.08 50.98
C LYS A 24 -5.72 18.96 52.09
N GLY A 25 -6.72 18.10 51.89
CA GLY A 25 -7.54 17.55 52.99
C GLY A 25 -8.38 16.33 52.58
N ALA A 26 -8.03 15.15 53.10
CA ALA A 26 -8.77 13.89 52.96
C ALA A 26 -9.56 13.56 54.25
N LYS A 27 -10.74 12.92 54.15
CA LYS A 27 -11.39 12.20 55.26
C LYS A 27 -12.15 10.93 54.80
N LYS A 28 -11.98 9.85 55.59
CA LYS A 28 -12.66 8.53 55.55
C LYS A 28 -14.02 8.57 56.29
N GLY A 29 -14.95 7.65 55.97
CA GLY A 29 -15.98 7.18 56.92
C GLY A 29 -17.23 6.41 56.41
N LYS A 30 -17.13 5.08 56.33
CA LYS A 30 -18.09 3.95 56.59
C LYS A 30 -19.64 4.11 56.46
N LYS A 31 -20.27 3.14 55.77
CA LYS A 31 -21.22 2.14 56.37
C LYS A 31 -21.46 0.91 55.47
N LEU A 32 -21.52 -0.26 56.13
CA LEU A 32 -21.87 -1.59 55.63
C LEU A 32 -23.38 -1.73 55.34
N ALA A 33 -23.74 -2.61 54.40
CA ALA A 33 -24.66 -3.73 54.66
C ALA A 33 -24.50 -4.83 53.58
N LEU A 34 -24.06 -6.00 54.02
CA LEU A 34 -24.01 -7.28 53.31
C LEU A 34 -25.03 -8.18 54.01
N LEU A 35 -25.88 -8.93 53.28
CA LEU A 35 -26.63 -10.14 53.68
C LEU A 35 -27.26 -10.71 52.39
N SER A 36 -26.74 -11.77 51.76
CA SER A 36 -26.99 -13.21 52.02
C SER A 36 -28.42 -13.63 51.61
N LEU A 37 -28.75 -14.76 50.99
CA LEU A 37 -28.07 -15.98 50.56
C LEU A 37 -29.12 -16.77 49.72
N ALA A 38 -28.63 -17.68 48.89
CA ALA A 38 -29.32 -18.64 48.03
C ALA A 38 -30.53 -19.41 48.63
N MET A 39 -31.37 -19.88 47.69
CA MET A 39 -32.24 -21.10 47.65
C MET A 39 -33.51 -20.71 46.85
N LEU A 40 -34.07 -21.43 45.88
CA LEU A 40 -34.16 -22.86 45.62
C LEU A 40 -34.62 -23.06 44.15
N MET A 41 -34.33 -24.21 43.57
CA MET A 41 -34.77 -24.66 42.25
C MET A 41 -36.30 -24.65 42.08
N GLY A 42 -36.79 -24.33 40.88
CA GLY A 42 -38.21 -24.48 40.51
C GLY A 42 -38.50 -23.95 39.11
N SER A 43 -38.40 -24.84 38.13
CA SER A 43 -38.85 -24.73 36.74
C SER A 43 -40.07 -23.84 36.49
N GLY A 44 -39.96 -22.94 35.50
CA GLY A 44 -41.10 -22.23 34.93
C GLY A 44 -40.67 -21.14 33.95
N LEU A 45 -40.86 -21.40 32.66
CA LEU A 45 -40.70 -20.45 31.56
C LEU A 45 -41.39 -19.11 31.89
N SER A 46 -40.64 -18.01 31.88
CA SER A 46 -41.20 -16.67 31.66
C SER A 46 -40.11 -15.68 31.34
N MET A 47 -40.27 -15.01 30.21
CA MET A 47 -39.43 -13.93 29.69
C MET A 47 -39.07 -12.93 30.80
N SER A 48 -37.77 -12.75 31.06
CA SER A 48 -37.28 -11.62 31.84
C SER A 48 -36.62 -10.64 30.89
N ALA A 49 -37.37 -9.57 30.60
CA ALA A 49 -36.93 -8.23 30.25
C ALA A 49 -35.61 -8.15 29.47
N LEU A 50 -35.76 -7.94 28.15
CA LEU A 50 -34.83 -7.16 27.35
C LEU A 50 -34.33 -5.98 28.19
N ALA A 51 -33.10 -6.06 28.69
CA ALA A 51 -32.30 -4.87 28.84
C ALA A 51 -32.24 -4.27 27.44
N ALA A 52 -32.74 -3.04 27.30
CA ALA A 52 -32.77 -2.36 26.02
C ALA A 52 -31.38 -2.42 25.39
N ASP A 53 -31.29 -3.23 24.33
CA ASP A 53 -30.17 -3.25 23.40
C ASP A 53 -29.96 -1.80 22.96
N PRO A 54 -28.76 -1.19 23.09
CA PRO A 54 -28.56 0.14 22.57
C PRO A 54 -28.74 0.05 21.05
N ALA A 55 -29.89 0.54 20.58
CA ALA A 55 -30.39 0.38 19.22
C ALA A 55 -29.57 1.21 18.20
N GLY A 56 -28.28 0.90 18.05
CA GLY A 56 -27.46 1.33 16.93
C GLY A 56 -27.79 0.51 15.69
N GLN A 57 -27.81 1.13 14.52
CA GLN A 57 -27.99 0.40 13.27
C GLN A 57 -26.66 -0.27 12.90
N TRP A 58 -26.72 -1.53 12.48
CA TRP A 58 -25.55 -2.33 12.11
C TRP A 58 -25.20 -2.16 10.63
N LEU A 59 -23.92 -2.37 10.29
CA LEU A 59 -23.51 -2.66 8.92
C LEU A 59 -23.96 -4.06 8.52
N GLU A 60 -23.94 -4.30 7.21
CA GLU A 60 -24.28 -5.59 6.64
C GLU A 60 -23.19 -6.62 6.96
N THR A 61 -23.60 -7.88 7.01
CA THR A 61 -22.70 -9.00 7.26
C THR A 61 -21.95 -9.43 6.00
N GLU A 62 -22.42 -9.08 4.81
CA GLU A 62 -21.74 -9.46 3.56
C GLU A 62 -21.92 -8.39 2.49
N TYR A 63 -20.79 -8.03 1.87
CA TYR A 63 -20.71 -7.13 0.73
C TYR A 63 -20.19 -7.92 -0.47
N LEU A 64 -20.93 -7.85 -1.57
CA LEU A 64 -20.57 -8.46 -2.85
C LEU A 64 -20.00 -7.39 -3.79
N PRO A 65 -19.21 -7.77 -4.80
CA PRO A 65 -18.70 -6.81 -5.77
C PRO A 65 -19.83 -6.36 -6.71
N ALA A 66 -19.58 -5.30 -7.48
CA ALA A 66 -20.50 -4.88 -8.53
C ALA A 66 -20.73 -6.05 -9.50
N GLN A 67 -21.93 -6.13 -10.10
CA GLN A 67 -22.27 -7.17 -11.09
C GLN A 67 -22.60 -6.52 -12.43
N TYR A 68 -22.19 -7.17 -13.52
CA TYR A 68 -22.51 -6.71 -14.85
C TYR A 68 -23.91 -7.16 -15.25
N ASP A 69 -24.82 -6.20 -15.47
CA ASP A 69 -26.09 -6.50 -16.11
C ASP A 69 -25.91 -6.56 -17.63
N SER A 70 -25.88 -7.79 -18.15
CA SER A 70 -25.79 -8.09 -19.59
C SER A 70 -26.97 -7.56 -20.42
N THR A 71 -28.12 -7.27 -19.80
CA THR A 71 -29.32 -6.77 -20.47
C THR A 71 -29.22 -5.26 -20.71
N THR A 72 -28.88 -4.50 -19.67
CA THR A 72 -28.71 -3.03 -19.77
C THR A 72 -27.31 -2.63 -20.24
N LYS A 73 -26.37 -3.59 -20.28
CA LYS A 73 -24.95 -3.37 -20.52
C LYS A 73 -24.31 -2.38 -19.53
N THR A 74 -24.82 -2.35 -18.29
CA THR A 74 -24.32 -1.48 -17.22
C THR A 74 -23.88 -2.28 -16.01
N TRP A 75 -23.00 -1.71 -15.19
CA TRP A 75 -22.67 -2.29 -13.90
C TRP A 75 -23.67 -1.80 -12.87
N GLU A 76 -24.24 -2.73 -12.12
CA GLU A 76 -25.07 -2.39 -10.96
C GLU A 76 -24.16 -2.26 -9.73
N ASP A 77 -24.26 -1.10 -9.06
CA ASP A 77 -23.59 -0.83 -7.78
C ASP A 77 -24.19 -1.73 -6.68
N ASN A 78 -23.72 -2.97 -6.59
CA ASN A 78 -24.22 -3.91 -5.60
C ASN A 78 -23.49 -3.77 -4.27
N SER A 79 -23.98 -2.88 -3.42
CA SER A 79 -23.94 -3.09 -1.96
C SER A 79 -25.22 -3.82 -1.59
N ASN A 80 -25.13 -5.15 -1.45
CA ASN A 80 -26.22 -6.12 -1.22
C ASN A 80 -27.47 -5.97 -2.12
N GLU A 81 -28.48 -6.83 -1.91
CA GLU A 81 -29.76 -6.86 -2.65
C GLU A 81 -30.57 -5.53 -2.61
N LYS A 82 -30.06 -4.45 -1.98
CA LYS A 82 -30.65 -3.11 -1.96
C LYS A 82 -29.82 -2.04 -2.70
N GLY A 83 -28.63 -2.37 -3.18
CA GLY A 83 -27.88 -1.61 -4.19
C GLY A 83 -27.51 -0.17 -3.86
N LYS A 84 -27.44 0.24 -2.58
CA LYS A 84 -27.06 1.62 -2.21
C LYS A 84 -26.31 1.69 -0.89
N SER A 85 -25.25 2.51 -0.89
CA SER A 85 -24.61 3.03 0.33
C SER A 85 -25.67 3.50 1.32
N ARG A 86 -25.41 3.36 2.62
CA ARG A 86 -26.34 3.89 3.62
C ARG A 86 -26.28 5.41 3.60
N VAL A 87 -27.25 6.02 2.93
CA VAL A 87 -27.35 7.49 2.83
C VAL A 87 -28.06 8.06 4.06
N ILE A 88 -27.37 8.92 4.79
CA ILE A 88 -27.84 9.63 5.98
C ILE A 88 -28.07 11.10 5.57
N ASN A 89 -29.34 11.44 5.38
CA ASN A 89 -29.77 12.76 4.92
C ASN A 89 -30.50 13.57 6.00
N LYS A 90 -30.63 13.01 7.21
CA LYS A 90 -31.32 13.64 8.35
C LYS A 90 -30.67 13.17 9.66
N GLY A 91 -30.58 14.07 10.64
CA GLY A 91 -29.92 13.82 11.94
C GLY A 91 -30.62 12.83 12.89
N ASP A 92 -31.61 12.06 12.42
CA ASP A 92 -32.30 11.02 13.21
C ASP A 92 -31.50 9.72 13.27
N THR A 93 -30.67 9.45 12.25
CA THR A 93 -29.78 8.29 12.20
C THR A 93 -28.45 8.66 12.83
N LYS A 94 -28.34 8.51 14.15
CA LYS A 94 -27.20 9.03 14.92
C LYS A 94 -26.06 8.03 15.08
N ASP A 95 -26.34 6.73 15.20
CA ASP A 95 -25.33 5.77 15.66
C ASP A 95 -25.19 4.59 14.69
N LEU A 96 -23.96 4.38 14.21
CA LEU A 96 -23.53 3.20 13.44
C LEU A 96 -22.61 2.35 14.32
N ASN A 97 -23.04 1.12 14.59
CA ASN A 97 -22.24 0.15 15.33
C ASN A 97 -21.40 -0.69 14.35
N LEU A 98 -20.08 -0.68 14.54
CA LEU A 98 -19.13 -1.41 13.69
C LEU A 98 -18.75 -2.80 14.22
N ASN A 99 -19.25 -3.22 15.38
CA ASN A 99 -18.87 -4.49 16.04
C ASN A 99 -19.45 -5.76 15.36
N ASN A 100 -19.74 -5.70 14.07
CA ASN A 100 -20.25 -6.86 13.33
C ASN A 100 -19.07 -7.75 12.92
N GLU A 101 -18.66 -8.68 13.79
CA GLU A 101 -17.57 -9.63 13.53
C GLU A 101 -17.80 -10.52 12.30
N ASN A 102 -19.02 -10.54 11.76
CA ASN A 102 -19.39 -11.33 10.60
C ASN A 102 -19.29 -10.58 9.28
N THR A 103 -18.94 -9.28 9.27
CA THR A 103 -18.82 -8.50 8.01
C THR A 103 -17.73 -9.09 7.11
N LYS A 104 -18.14 -9.54 5.92
CA LYS A 104 -17.28 -10.12 4.87
C LYS A 104 -17.37 -9.30 3.59
N PHE A 105 -16.25 -9.23 2.88
CA PHE A 105 -16.14 -8.66 1.55
C PHE A 105 -15.81 -9.81 0.60
N THR A 106 -16.84 -10.39 -0.01
CA THR A 106 -16.70 -11.53 -0.91
C THR A 106 -16.23 -11.02 -2.26
N ASN A 107 -15.25 -11.69 -2.86
CA ASN A 107 -14.77 -11.35 -4.17
C ASN A 107 -14.41 -12.62 -4.95
N ASN A 108 -14.97 -12.75 -6.15
CA ASN A 108 -14.60 -13.73 -7.15
C ASN A 108 -14.02 -12.96 -8.33
N LEU A 109 -12.71 -12.77 -8.33
CA LEU A 109 -12.01 -12.29 -9.53
C LEU A 109 -11.56 -13.48 -10.34
N ASP A 110 -12.23 -13.70 -11.45
CA ASP A 110 -11.72 -14.51 -12.53
C ASP A 110 -11.50 -13.59 -13.74
N TYR A 111 -10.40 -12.84 -13.71
CA TYR A 111 -9.93 -12.19 -14.94
C TYR A 111 -9.49 -13.28 -15.91
N GLN A 112 -10.04 -13.28 -17.12
CA GLN A 112 -9.51 -14.09 -18.20
C GLN A 112 -8.66 -13.20 -19.09
N ASP A 113 -7.41 -13.57 -19.29
CA ASP A 113 -6.51 -12.81 -20.14
C ASP A 113 -6.90 -12.96 -21.61
N LYS A 114 -7.31 -11.87 -22.27
CA LYS A 114 -7.56 -11.87 -23.72
C LYS A 114 -6.46 -11.13 -24.45
N TRP A 115 -5.67 -11.90 -25.18
CA TRP A 115 -4.63 -11.36 -26.04
C TRP A 115 -5.19 -10.97 -27.40
N PHE A 116 -4.84 -9.77 -27.86
CA PHE A 116 -5.13 -9.28 -29.19
C PHE A 116 -3.82 -9.12 -29.96
N SER A 117 -3.74 -9.75 -31.13
CA SER A 117 -2.68 -9.47 -32.10
C SER A 117 -2.84 -8.06 -32.70
N LEU A 118 -1.75 -7.50 -33.24
CA LEU A 118 -1.83 -6.22 -33.97
C LEU A 118 -2.73 -6.30 -35.19
N GLU A 119 -2.82 -7.47 -35.82
CA GLU A 119 -3.69 -7.68 -36.97
C GLU A 119 -5.18 -7.61 -36.56
N GLU A 120 -5.54 -8.22 -35.44
CA GLU A 120 -6.90 -8.14 -34.89
C GLU A 120 -7.24 -6.70 -34.49
N LEU A 121 -6.33 -6.00 -33.82
CA LEU A 121 -6.50 -4.59 -33.46
C LEU A 121 -6.67 -3.71 -34.71
N ALA A 122 -5.89 -3.92 -35.76
CA ALA A 122 -5.98 -3.15 -37.01
C ALA A 122 -7.29 -3.39 -37.78
N LYS A 123 -7.87 -4.60 -37.68
CA LYS A 123 -9.16 -4.96 -38.32
C LYS A 123 -10.37 -4.41 -37.57
N GLN A 124 -10.23 -4.16 -36.28
CA GLN A 124 -11.23 -3.42 -35.52
C GLN A 124 -11.07 -1.94 -35.88
N LYS A 125 -12.04 -1.36 -36.58
CA LYS A 125 -12.11 0.07 -36.86
C LYS A 125 -13.35 0.62 -36.16
N ASP A 126 -13.23 1.76 -35.50
CA ASP A 126 -14.41 2.54 -35.09
C ASP A 126 -14.97 3.33 -36.28
N LYS A 127 -16.04 4.10 -36.05
CA LYS A 127 -16.61 4.99 -37.07
C LYS A 127 -15.69 6.18 -37.43
N ILE A 128 -14.54 6.36 -36.77
CA ILE A 128 -13.70 7.56 -36.77
C ILE A 128 -12.25 7.28 -37.27
N GLY A 129 -11.78 6.03 -37.33
CA GLY A 129 -10.44 5.71 -37.85
C GLY A 129 -9.86 4.34 -37.46
N ASN A 130 -8.53 4.24 -37.56
CA ASN A 130 -7.75 3.05 -37.17
C ASN A 130 -7.53 3.00 -35.64
N ASN A 131 -7.54 1.80 -35.06
CA ASN A 131 -7.37 1.61 -33.62
C ASN A 131 -5.91 1.68 -33.15
N ILE A 132 -4.96 1.42 -34.04
CA ILE A 132 -3.53 1.64 -33.81
C ILE A 132 -3.22 3.06 -34.28
N LEU A 133 -2.87 3.93 -33.34
CA LEU A 133 -2.56 5.34 -33.60
C LEU A 133 -1.11 5.50 -34.06
N SER A 134 -0.19 4.81 -33.39
CA SER A 134 1.23 4.89 -33.68
C SER A 134 1.92 3.56 -33.35
N ILE A 135 3.02 3.29 -34.05
CA ILE A 135 4.01 2.29 -33.67
C ILE A 135 5.34 2.99 -33.77
N THR A 136 6.07 3.08 -32.67
CA THR A 136 7.41 3.69 -32.63
C THR A 136 8.40 2.64 -32.19
N GLN A 137 9.42 2.38 -33.01
CA GLN A 137 10.52 1.51 -32.61
C GLN A 137 11.56 2.33 -31.84
N TYR A 138 12.00 1.81 -30.72
CA TYR A 138 13.14 2.34 -29.98
C TYR A 138 14.31 1.37 -30.06
N LYS A 139 15.50 1.92 -30.29
CA LYS A 139 16.77 1.19 -30.20
C LYS A 139 17.69 1.93 -29.24
N ASN A 140 18.20 1.22 -28.23
CA ASN A 140 18.92 1.81 -27.11
C ASN A 140 18.22 3.05 -26.51
N GLY A 141 16.89 2.97 -26.35
CA GLY A 141 16.08 4.04 -25.75
C GLY A 141 15.90 5.28 -26.63
N GLN A 142 16.33 5.24 -27.90
CA GLN A 142 16.14 6.33 -28.85
C GLN A 142 15.14 5.94 -29.94
N PRO A 143 14.18 6.82 -30.28
CA PRO A 143 13.20 6.53 -31.32
C PRO A 143 13.90 6.46 -32.68
N VAL A 144 13.62 5.39 -33.42
CA VAL A 144 14.08 5.21 -34.80
C VAL A 144 13.26 6.14 -35.69
N LYS A 145 13.91 7.14 -36.29
CA LYS A 145 13.28 8.16 -37.14
C LYS A 145 13.30 7.75 -38.61
N ASP A 146 12.69 6.61 -38.93
CA ASP A 146 12.49 6.22 -40.32
C ASP A 146 11.10 6.69 -40.76
N GLY A 147 11.00 7.38 -41.89
CA GLY A 147 9.74 7.98 -42.41
C GLY A 147 8.68 6.96 -42.84
N THR A 148 8.86 5.68 -42.50
CA THR A 148 7.93 4.57 -42.73
C THR A 148 7.53 4.02 -41.36
N PRO A 149 6.24 3.77 -41.09
CA PRO A 149 5.81 3.14 -39.85
C PRO A 149 6.53 1.79 -39.66
N PRO A 150 7.21 1.55 -38.53
CA PRO A 150 7.91 0.30 -38.30
C PRO A 150 6.93 -0.87 -38.25
N THR A 151 7.32 -2.00 -38.84
CA THR A 151 6.61 -3.28 -38.63
C THR A 151 7.10 -3.87 -37.31
N VAL A 152 6.16 -4.28 -36.44
CA VAL A 152 6.53 -4.96 -35.18
C VAL A 152 6.98 -6.37 -35.54
N GLU A 153 8.23 -6.68 -35.25
CA GLU A 153 8.82 -8.00 -35.45
C GLU A 153 8.71 -8.82 -34.17
N SER A 154 8.83 -10.15 -34.29
CA SER A 154 8.92 -11.02 -33.11
C SER A 154 10.17 -10.71 -32.29
N VAL A 155 10.05 -10.66 -30.98
CA VAL A 155 11.18 -10.46 -30.06
C VAL A 155 11.48 -11.74 -29.28
N GLN A 156 12.75 -11.99 -29.01
CA GLN A 156 13.20 -13.14 -28.23
C GLN A 156 13.24 -12.77 -26.75
N ASP A 157 12.55 -13.55 -25.92
CA ASP A 157 12.53 -13.43 -24.47
C ASP A 157 13.16 -14.68 -23.84
N TRP A 158 13.73 -14.51 -22.64
CA TRP A 158 14.29 -15.61 -21.86
C TRP A 158 13.41 -15.86 -20.64
N GLN A 159 13.07 -17.11 -20.36
CA GLN A 159 12.18 -17.42 -19.25
C GLN A 159 12.64 -18.68 -18.54
N ILE A 160 12.44 -18.74 -17.22
CA ILE A 160 12.59 -19.99 -16.49
C ILE A 160 11.39 -20.86 -16.86
N PRO A 161 11.62 -22.03 -17.48
CA PRO A 161 10.53 -22.86 -17.94
C PRO A 161 9.82 -23.50 -16.74
N SER A 162 8.55 -23.86 -16.95
CA SER A 162 7.76 -24.53 -15.93
C SER A 162 8.39 -25.90 -15.58
N GLY A 163 8.06 -26.45 -14.39
CA GLY A 163 8.63 -27.72 -13.94
C GLY A 163 8.40 -28.93 -14.88
N ALA A 164 7.52 -28.82 -15.87
CA ALA A 164 7.29 -29.86 -16.88
C ALA A 164 8.42 -29.99 -17.93
N ASP A 165 9.28 -28.96 -18.07
CA ASP A 165 10.37 -28.92 -19.05
C ASP A 165 11.73 -29.35 -18.46
N MET A 166 11.68 -30.26 -17.50
CA MET A 166 12.86 -30.89 -16.90
C MET A 166 13.07 -32.30 -17.46
N GLU A 167 14.30 -32.79 -17.37
CA GLU A 167 14.69 -34.18 -17.62
C GLU A 167 15.31 -34.80 -16.38
N GLU A 168 15.08 -36.09 -16.19
CA GLU A 168 15.64 -36.83 -15.06
C GLU A 168 17.03 -37.37 -15.43
N ILE A 169 18.02 -36.99 -14.65
CA ILE A 169 19.40 -37.46 -14.78
C ILE A 169 19.73 -38.32 -13.56
N ILE A 170 19.94 -39.61 -13.78
CA ILE A 170 20.37 -40.55 -12.75
C ILE A 170 21.88 -40.43 -12.54
N TYR A 171 22.32 -40.35 -11.29
CA TYR A 171 23.72 -40.30 -10.90
C TYR A 171 23.97 -41.06 -9.58
N LYS A 172 25.25 -41.32 -9.27
CA LYS A 172 25.68 -41.92 -8.02
C LYS A 172 25.99 -40.83 -6.99
N ASN A 173 25.27 -40.85 -5.87
CA ASN A 173 25.54 -39.93 -4.76
C ASN A 173 26.83 -40.29 -3.99
N GLU A 174 27.17 -39.52 -2.97
CA GLU A 174 28.35 -39.79 -2.11
C GLU A 174 28.33 -41.17 -1.43
N GLN A 175 27.15 -41.78 -1.28
CA GLN A 175 26.95 -43.11 -0.71
C GLN A 175 26.92 -44.24 -1.77
N ASP A 176 27.21 -43.94 -3.04
CA ASP A 176 27.11 -44.88 -4.18
C ASP A 176 25.68 -45.41 -4.46
N GLU A 177 24.68 -44.70 -3.95
CA GLU A 177 23.27 -44.97 -4.21
C GLU A 177 22.78 -44.19 -5.45
N ASP A 178 21.76 -44.74 -6.12
CA ASP A 178 21.14 -44.05 -7.26
C ASP A 178 20.33 -42.85 -6.76
N ALA A 179 20.68 -41.67 -7.26
CA ALA A 179 19.97 -40.42 -7.01
C ALA A 179 19.51 -39.80 -8.35
N VAL A 180 18.48 -38.95 -8.28
CA VAL A 180 17.89 -38.29 -9.44
C VAL A 180 18.08 -36.78 -9.33
N LEU A 181 18.63 -36.19 -10.38
CA LEU A 181 18.64 -34.75 -10.61
C LEU A 181 17.55 -34.40 -11.64
N GLN A 182 16.68 -33.45 -11.30
CA GLN A 182 15.76 -32.82 -12.25
C GLN A 182 16.50 -31.67 -12.93
N ALA A 183 16.97 -31.89 -14.16
CA ALA A 183 17.73 -30.92 -14.93
C ALA A 183 16.86 -30.19 -15.94
N TYR A 184 17.10 -28.90 -16.16
CA TYR A 184 16.38 -28.12 -17.14
C TYR A 184 16.79 -28.47 -18.58
N LYS A 185 15.82 -28.49 -19.49
CA LYS A 185 16.06 -28.48 -20.95
C LYS A 185 16.28 -27.03 -21.41
N THR A 186 17.51 -26.69 -21.79
CA THR A 186 17.88 -25.28 -22.04
C THR A 186 17.24 -24.68 -23.29
N ASN A 187 16.81 -25.48 -24.26
CA ASN A 187 16.03 -25.01 -25.40
C ASN A 187 14.65 -24.48 -25.00
N SER A 188 14.12 -24.88 -23.84
CA SER A 188 12.86 -24.37 -23.28
C SER A 188 13.02 -23.00 -22.60
N PHE A 189 14.25 -22.49 -22.42
CA PHE A 189 14.46 -21.16 -21.82
C PHE A 189 14.19 -20.01 -22.78
N LYS A 190 14.17 -20.29 -24.09
CA LYS A 190 14.06 -19.27 -25.13
C LYS A 190 12.65 -19.26 -25.71
N THR A 191 11.94 -18.16 -25.47
CA THR A 191 10.56 -17.96 -25.93
C THR A 191 10.52 -16.88 -27.00
N THR A 192 9.78 -17.12 -28.08
CA THR A 192 9.52 -16.09 -29.09
C THR A 192 8.21 -15.39 -28.78
N LEU A 193 8.26 -14.09 -28.50
CA LEU A 193 7.09 -13.24 -28.42
C LEU A 193 6.73 -12.82 -29.84
N ASP A 194 5.67 -13.42 -30.40
CA ASP A 194 5.20 -13.12 -31.75
C ASP A 194 4.04 -12.10 -31.69
N PRO A 195 4.17 -10.94 -32.35
CA PRO A 195 3.08 -9.96 -32.40
C PRO A 195 1.82 -10.45 -33.13
N LYS A 196 1.87 -11.59 -33.81
CA LYS A 196 0.71 -12.27 -34.38
C LYS A 196 -0.03 -13.16 -33.39
N LEU A 197 0.63 -13.57 -32.30
CA LEU A 197 0.06 -14.44 -31.27
C LEU A 197 -0.56 -13.64 -30.11
N GLY A 198 -0.19 -12.37 -29.95
CA GLY A 198 -0.75 -11.48 -28.94
C GLY A 198 0.19 -10.32 -28.65
N VAL A 199 -0.27 -9.09 -28.91
CA VAL A 199 0.49 -7.87 -28.61
C VAL A 199 -0.14 -7.11 -27.47
N TYR A 200 -1.46 -7.03 -27.40
CA TYR A 200 -2.13 -6.30 -26.35
C TYR A 200 -2.94 -7.25 -25.48
N LEU A 201 -2.66 -7.26 -24.18
CA LEU A 201 -3.50 -7.91 -23.21
C LEU A 201 -4.61 -6.96 -22.81
N LEU A 202 -5.85 -7.36 -23.06
CA LEU A 202 -7.02 -6.77 -22.45
C LEU A 202 -7.62 -7.87 -21.58
N GLU A 203 -7.68 -7.65 -20.28
CA GLU A 203 -8.37 -8.57 -19.39
C GLU A 203 -9.84 -8.64 -19.85
N GLU A 204 -10.28 -9.82 -20.28
CA GLU A 204 -11.68 -10.10 -20.55
C GLU A 204 -12.47 -9.74 -19.30
N GLN A 205 -13.61 -9.07 -19.53
CA GLN A 205 -14.38 -8.55 -18.43
C GLN A 205 -14.79 -9.68 -17.51
N PRO A 206 -14.50 -9.58 -16.21
CA PRO A 206 -15.10 -10.52 -15.28
C PRO A 206 -16.61 -10.25 -15.25
N GLU A 207 -17.43 -11.28 -15.03
CA GLU A 207 -18.86 -11.11 -14.78
C GLU A 207 -19.12 -10.29 -13.50
N VAL A 208 -18.10 -10.21 -12.64
CA VAL A 208 -18.09 -9.56 -11.33
C VAL A 208 -16.83 -8.68 -11.22
N SER A 209 -17.00 -7.37 -10.99
CA SER A 209 -15.90 -6.39 -10.98
C SER A 209 -15.47 -6.12 -9.55
N PRO A 210 -14.18 -5.79 -9.28
CA PRO A 210 -13.73 -5.26 -8.00
C PRO A 210 -14.66 -4.18 -7.44
N PHE A 211 -14.56 -3.91 -6.13
CA PHE A 211 -15.19 -2.75 -5.51
C PHE A 211 -14.65 -1.47 -6.16
N TYR A 212 -15.28 -1.04 -7.25
CA TYR A 212 -14.85 0.10 -8.03
C TYR A 212 -15.07 1.37 -7.22
N HIS A 213 -16.29 1.52 -6.67
CA HIS A 213 -16.72 2.57 -5.75
C HIS A 213 -17.47 1.95 -4.55
N LEU A 214 -16.75 1.58 -3.49
CA LEU A 214 -17.35 1.13 -2.24
C LEU A 214 -17.49 2.29 -1.25
N THR A 215 -18.74 2.66 -0.97
CA THR A 215 -19.12 3.54 0.14
C THR A 215 -20.10 2.81 1.04
N LEU A 216 -19.72 2.55 2.30
CA LEU A 216 -20.57 1.86 3.27
C LEU A 216 -21.64 2.80 3.84
N ALA A 217 -21.26 4.05 4.10
CA ALA A 217 -22.17 5.09 4.55
C ALA A 217 -21.77 6.47 4.01
N GLU A 218 -22.78 7.25 3.62
CA GLU A 218 -22.63 8.62 3.15
C GLU A 218 -23.54 9.55 3.95
N VAL A 219 -23.02 10.64 4.47
CA VAL A 219 -23.78 11.68 5.18
C VAL A 219 -23.87 12.90 4.28
N LYS A 220 -25.09 13.31 3.88
CA LYS A 220 -25.29 14.55 3.10
C LYS A 220 -25.87 15.70 3.90
N ASP A 221 -26.58 15.37 4.97
CA ASP A 221 -27.15 16.31 5.93
C ASP A 221 -27.36 15.60 7.27
N GLY A 222 -26.73 16.09 8.33
CA GLY A 222 -26.81 15.53 9.67
C GLY A 222 -25.48 15.02 10.23
N ILE A 223 -25.57 14.12 11.21
CA ILE A 223 -24.42 13.62 11.98
C ILE A 223 -24.47 12.10 12.00
N LEU A 224 -23.33 11.46 11.74
CA LEU A 224 -23.09 10.04 11.92
C LEU A 224 -22.06 9.84 13.04
N ASN A 225 -22.50 9.30 14.17
CA ASN A 225 -21.61 8.80 15.21
C ASN A 225 -21.26 7.34 14.91
N MET A 226 -19.97 7.06 14.83
CA MET A 226 -19.42 5.73 14.65
C MET A 226 -18.82 5.27 15.96
N THR A 227 -19.39 4.21 16.51
CA THR A 227 -18.93 3.59 17.74
C THR A 227 -18.55 2.14 17.47
N ALA A 228 -17.37 1.77 17.94
CA ALA A 228 -17.01 0.42 18.29
C ALA A 228 -16.96 0.43 19.82
N ASP A 229 -17.60 -0.53 20.46
CA ASP A 229 -17.77 -0.56 21.93
C ASP A 229 -16.43 -0.31 22.67
N ASN A 230 -16.49 0.36 23.82
CA ASN A 230 -15.28 0.88 24.51
C ASN A 230 -14.32 -0.24 24.95
N ASP A 231 -14.83 -1.47 25.09
CA ASP A 231 -14.08 -2.69 25.40
C ASP A 231 -13.92 -3.63 24.18
N ALA A 232 -14.41 -3.25 23.00
CA ALA A 232 -14.40 -4.10 21.81
C ALA A 232 -13.01 -4.20 21.15
N PRO A 233 -12.71 -5.36 20.52
CA PRO A 233 -11.54 -5.53 19.69
C PRO A 233 -11.56 -4.56 18.49
N VAL A 234 -10.38 -4.22 17.99
CA VAL A 234 -10.19 -3.45 16.75
C VAL A 234 -10.99 -4.11 15.61
N VAL A 235 -11.84 -3.34 14.94
CA VAL A 235 -12.54 -3.80 13.73
C VAL A 235 -11.50 -3.95 12.62
N LYS A 236 -11.38 -5.15 12.07
CA LYS A 236 -10.40 -5.49 11.03
C LYS A 236 -11.11 -5.94 9.77
N TRP A 237 -10.87 -5.24 8.67
CA TRP A 237 -11.42 -5.59 7.37
C TRP A 237 -10.31 -5.78 6.34
N ASP A 238 -10.45 -6.83 5.55
CA ASP A 238 -9.63 -7.08 4.37
C ASP A 238 -10.56 -6.98 3.16
N ILE A 239 -10.46 -5.86 2.44
CA ILE A 239 -11.27 -5.56 1.27
C ILE A 239 -10.42 -5.87 0.06
N LYS A 240 -10.60 -7.06 -0.50
CA LYS A 240 -9.84 -7.50 -1.65
C LYS A 240 -10.28 -6.75 -2.91
N HIS A 241 -9.29 -6.19 -3.62
CA HIS A 241 -9.41 -5.53 -4.92
C HIS A 241 -10.36 -4.32 -4.90
N ILE A 242 -9.78 -3.14 -4.74
CA ILE A 242 -10.46 -1.86 -4.76
C ILE A 242 -9.74 -0.92 -5.73
N LYS A 243 -10.50 -0.08 -6.45
CA LYS A 243 -9.93 0.87 -7.41
C LYS A 243 -10.03 2.31 -6.93
N ASP A 244 -11.23 2.82 -6.65
CA ASP A 244 -11.42 4.19 -6.17
C ASP A 244 -12.55 4.29 -5.15
N SER A 245 -12.25 4.35 -3.85
CA SER A 245 -13.27 4.20 -2.83
C SER A 245 -12.95 4.94 -1.53
N SER A 246 -14.03 5.35 -0.88
CA SER A 246 -14.05 5.97 0.43
C SER A 246 -15.16 5.31 1.24
N LEU A 247 -14.82 4.59 2.31
CA LEU A 247 -15.80 3.75 3.02
C LEU A 247 -16.87 4.58 3.74
N PHE A 248 -16.48 5.73 4.29
CA PHE A 248 -17.37 6.63 5.02
C PHE A 248 -17.19 8.06 4.49
N VAL A 249 -18.26 8.63 3.95
CA VAL A 249 -18.21 9.92 3.25
C VAL A 249 -19.09 10.96 3.96
N ALA A 250 -18.53 12.13 4.27
CA ALA A 250 -19.29 13.32 4.65
C ALA A 250 -19.30 14.30 3.47
N ALA A 251 -20.48 14.53 2.88
CA ALA A 251 -20.68 15.32 1.67
C ALA A 251 -21.87 16.27 1.80
N ALA A 252 -21.67 17.41 2.47
CA ALA A 252 -22.69 18.41 2.67
C ALA A 252 -23.17 19.03 1.34
N ASP A 253 -24.49 19.09 1.15
CA ASP A 253 -25.08 19.95 0.12
C ASP A 253 -24.82 21.44 0.46
N GLU A 254 -24.90 22.32 -0.54
CA GLU A 254 -24.75 23.76 -0.35
C GLU A 254 -25.70 24.30 0.76
N GLY A 255 -25.11 24.97 1.76
CA GLY A 255 -25.85 25.52 2.91
C GLY A 255 -26.24 24.51 3.99
N LYS A 256 -25.84 23.24 3.88
CA LYS A 256 -26.07 22.19 4.88
C LYS A 256 -24.79 21.81 5.62
N SER A 257 -24.92 20.88 6.56
CA SER A 257 -23.78 20.33 7.31
C SER A 257 -23.84 18.80 7.34
N ALA A 258 -22.71 18.16 7.07
CA ALA A 258 -22.53 16.71 7.19
C ALA A 258 -21.38 16.45 8.16
N THR A 259 -21.64 15.74 9.26
CA THR A 259 -20.62 15.43 10.26
C THR A 259 -20.46 13.93 10.45
N ILE A 260 -19.23 13.45 10.48
CA ILE A 260 -18.88 12.12 10.97
C ILE A 260 -18.09 12.28 12.28
N ASP A 261 -18.55 11.66 13.34
CA ASP A 261 -17.87 11.56 14.63
C ASP A 261 -17.47 10.11 14.88
N THR A 262 -16.18 9.79 14.96
CA THR A 262 -15.74 8.41 15.24
C THR A 262 -14.89 8.32 16.50
N THR A 263 -15.19 7.32 17.31
CA THR A 263 -14.37 6.85 18.45
C THR A 263 -13.80 5.45 18.19
N SER A 264 -14.08 4.89 17.01
CA SER A 264 -13.87 3.48 16.69
C SER A 264 -12.41 3.17 16.36
N LYS A 265 -11.97 1.96 16.70
CA LYS A 265 -10.69 1.40 16.23
C LYS A 265 -10.95 0.58 14.98
N LEU A 266 -10.42 1.01 13.84
CA LEU A 266 -10.71 0.47 12.53
C LEU A 266 -9.43 0.30 11.71
N HIS A 267 -9.07 -0.94 11.41
CA HIS A 267 -7.92 -1.30 10.59
C HIS A 267 -8.42 -1.94 9.29
N VAL A 268 -8.15 -1.29 8.16
CA VAL A 268 -8.59 -1.73 6.83
C VAL A 268 -7.37 -2.01 5.97
N THR A 269 -7.32 -3.20 5.39
CA THR A 269 -6.39 -3.57 4.32
C THR A 269 -7.13 -3.54 3.00
N PHE A 270 -6.64 -2.73 2.07
CA PHE A 270 -7.19 -2.59 0.72
C PHE A 270 -6.35 -3.39 -0.28
N GLY A 271 -6.99 -4.35 -0.95
CA GLY A 271 -6.45 -5.05 -2.10
C GLY A 271 -6.34 -4.14 -3.32
N GLU A 272 -5.35 -4.37 -4.18
CA GLU A 272 -5.25 -3.65 -5.47
C GLU A 272 -6.02 -4.40 -6.55
N ALA A 273 -6.80 -3.68 -7.34
CA ALA A 273 -7.29 -4.18 -8.61
C ALA A 273 -6.64 -3.38 -9.72
N TYR A 274 -5.93 -4.06 -10.62
CA TYR A 274 -5.35 -3.39 -11.76
C TYR A 274 -6.46 -2.89 -12.70
N GLY A 275 -6.24 -1.71 -13.26
CA GLY A 275 -7.06 -1.15 -14.33
C GLY A 275 -6.18 -0.91 -15.55
N MET A 276 -6.80 -0.51 -16.64
CA MET A 276 -6.05 -0.09 -17.82
C MET A 276 -5.44 1.28 -17.53
N ASP A 277 -4.11 1.40 -17.61
CA ASP A 277 -3.43 2.69 -17.53
C ASP A 277 -3.66 3.44 -18.86
N LEU A 278 -4.65 4.34 -18.87
CA LEU A 278 -5.04 5.10 -20.04
C LEU A 278 -4.65 6.57 -19.88
N SER A 279 -4.17 7.18 -20.96
CA SER A 279 -4.03 8.62 -21.04
C SER A 279 -5.39 9.33 -21.00
N SER A 280 -5.39 10.66 -20.83
CA SER A 280 -6.61 11.48 -20.83
C SER A 280 -7.45 11.38 -22.10
N ASP A 281 -6.87 10.87 -23.20
CA ASP A 281 -7.55 10.67 -24.48
C ASP A 281 -7.97 9.21 -24.71
N ASN A 282 -8.04 8.39 -23.65
CA ASN A 282 -8.33 6.95 -23.69
C ASN A 282 -7.36 6.16 -24.58
N ILE A 283 -6.09 6.55 -24.57
CA ILE A 283 -5.02 5.86 -25.30
C ILE A 283 -4.28 4.98 -24.31
N ALA A 284 -4.23 3.67 -24.59
CA ALA A 284 -3.31 2.78 -23.91
C ALA A 284 -1.97 2.82 -24.63
N ASN A 285 -0.92 3.04 -23.84
CA ASN A 285 0.45 2.90 -24.31
C ASN A 285 0.93 1.49 -23.98
N TYR A 286 1.24 0.69 -25.01
CA TYR A 286 1.75 -0.65 -24.81
C TYR A 286 3.21 -0.74 -25.24
N LYS A 287 4.07 -1.21 -24.33
CA LYS A 287 5.48 -1.49 -24.62
C LYS A 287 5.67 -2.97 -24.96
N PHE A 288 5.89 -3.27 -26.23
CA PHE A 288 6.24 -4.62 -26.70
C PHE A 288 7.75 -4.82 -26.63
N GLN A 289 8.20 -5.60 -25.64
CA GLN A 289 9.61 -5.91 -25.40
C GLN A 289 9.77 -7.24 -24.66
N PRO A 290 10.92 -7.92 -24.77
CA PRO A 290 11.23 -9.06 -23.91
C PRO A 290 11.35 -8.61 -22.46
N LYS A 291 10.83 -9.41 -21.54
CA LYS A 291 10.77 -9.11 -20.11
C LYS A 291 12.09 -9.44 -19.43
N ASN A 292 12.79 -10.47 -19.91
CA ASN A 292 14.06 -10.91 -19.35
C ASN A 292 15.13 -11.08 -20.42
N GLN A 293 16.35 -11.27 -19.94
CA GLN A 293 17.52 -11.56 -20.74
C GLN A 293 18.42 -12.54 -19.98
N LEU A 294 19.40 -13.11 -20.67
CA LEU A 294 20.46 -13.84 -19.99
C LEU A 294 21.41 -12.90 -19.27
N VAL A 295 21.93 -13.34 -18.12
CA VAL A 295 23.01 -12.65 -17.41
C VAL A 295 24.27 -12.73 -18.27
N GLY A 296 24.70 -11.63 -18.88
CA GLY A 296 25.78 -11.66 -19.87
C GLY A 296 27.08 -12.32 -19.38
N GLU A 297 27.35 -12.27 -18.07
CA GLU A 297 28.45 -12.99 -17.43
C GLU A 297 28.04 -13.47 -16.03
N ILE A 298 28.39 -14.70 -15.66
CA ILE A 298 28.19 -15.29 -14.33
C ILE A 298 29.51 -15.82 -13.78
N GLU A 299 29.66 -15.83 -12.47
CA GLU A 299 30.76 -16.53 -11.81
C GLU A 299 30.37 -18.01 -11.59
N LEU A 300 31.23 -18.94 -11.99
CA LEU A 300 31.00 -20.37 -11.77
C LEU A 300 30.98 -20.66 -10.27
N PRO A 301 29.96 -21.39 -9.78
CA PRO A 301 29.74 -21.51 -8.35
C PRO A 301 30.85 -22.29 -7.63
N PRO A 302 30.93 -22.17 -6.29
CA PRO A 302 31.75 -23.08 -5.50
C PRO A 302 31.34 -24.53 -5.77
N GLY A 303 32.32 -25.43 -5.88
CA GLY A 303 32.05 -26.85 -6.11
C GLY A 303 32.01 -27.26 -7.59
N ILE A 304 32.36 -26.38 -8.53
CA ILE A 304 32.67 -26.80 -9.91
C ILE A 304 34.05 -27.47 -9.92
N THR A 305 34.05 -28.80 -9.77
CA THR A 305 35.23 -29.63 -9.89
C THR A 305 34.92 -31.09 -10.26
N ASP A 306 35.93 -31.81 -10.76
CA ASP A 306 35.94 -33.27 -10.83
C ASP A 306 36.40 -33.91 -9.51
N LYS A 307 36.39 -35.24 -9.49
CA LYS A 307 36.86 -36.08 -8.38
C LYS A 307 38.35 -35.90 -8.02
N HIS A 308 39.12 -35.14 -8.81
CA HIS A 308 40.54 -34.88 -8.63
C HIS A 308 40.84 -33.41 -8.30
N ASN A 309 39.82 -32.62 -7.98
CA ASN A 309 39.94 -31.19 -7.67
C ASN A 309 40.51 -30.34 -8.83
N GLN A 310 40.34 -30.76 -10.10
CA GLN A 310 40.95 -30.10 -11.27
C GLN A 310 40.01 -29.16 -12.03
N GLY A 311 38.71 -29.15 -11.70
CA GLY A 311 37.66 -28.49 -12.49
C GLY A 311 36.79 -29.48 -13.27
N VAL A 312 35.72 -29.00 -13.89
CA VAL A 312 34.84 -29.81 -14.75
C VAL A 312 35.26 -29.62 -16.21
N THR A 313 35.51 -30.72 -16.93
CA THR A 313 35.85 -30.67 -18.35
C THR A 313 34.62 -30.94 -19.23
N ILE A 314 34.28 -29.99 -20.10
CA ILE A 314 33.26 -30.14 -21.15
C ILE A 314 33.94 -29.98 -22.51
N GLY A 315 33.91 -31.02 -23.34
CA GLY A 315 34.70 -31.06 -24.57
C GLY A 315 36.20 -30.97 -24.27
N GLU A 316 36.88 -29.98 -24.85
CA GLU A 316 38.33 -29.75 -24.65
C GLU A 316 38.65 -28.69 -23.58
N LYS A 317 37.63 -28.07 -22.96
CA LYS A 317 37.80 -26.98 -22.00
C LYS A 317 37.49 -27.43 -20.58
N THR A 318 38.35 -27.05 -19.64
CA THR A 318 38.17 -27.26 -18.20
C THR A 318 37.74 -25.96 -17.54
N TYR A 319 36.72 -26.06 -16.70
CA TYR A 319 36.04 -24.95 -16.02
C TYR A 319 36.22 -25.09 -14.51
N ARG A 320 36.46 -23.99 -13.81
CA ARG A 320 36.77 -24.00 -12.37
C ARG A 320 35.87 -23.06 -11.59
N SER A 321 35.67 -23.39 -10.31
CA SER A 321 34.96 -22.51 -9.37
C SER A 321 35.58 -21.11 -9.36
N GLY A 322 34.75 -20.06 -9.38
CA GLY A 322 35.18 -18.67 -9.41
C GLY A 322 35.58 -18.12 -10.78
N GLU A 323 35.62 -18.96 -11.83
CA GLU A 323 35.85 -18.46 -13.18
C GLU A 323 34.61 -17.73 -13.71
N LYS A 324 34.84 -16.63 -14.43
CA LYS A 324 33.78 -15.93 -15.16
C LYS A 324 33.40 -16.70 -16.41
N PHE A 325 32.10 -16.87 -16.61
CA PHE A 325 31.52 -17.58 -17.74
C PHE A 325 30.48 -16.71 -18.44
N THR A 326 30.62 -16.54 -19.74
CA THR A 326 29.69 -15.75 -20.56
C THR A 326 28.42 -16.56 -20.83
N ILE A 327 27.25 -15.97 -20.56
CA ILE A 327 25.93 -16.54 -20.89
C ILE A 327 25.16 -15.51 -21.72
N GLY A 328 25.52 -15.39 -23.00
CA GLY A 328 24.92 -14.49 -23.97
C GLY A 328 24.00 -15.18 -24.98
N ASN A 329 24.03 -16.52 -25.06
CA ASN A 329 23.21 -17.29 -26.01
C ASN A 329 22.85 -18.69 -25.50
N GLU A 330 22.05 -19.40 -26.29
CA GLU A 330 21.54 -20.74 -25.97
C GLU A 330 22.63 -21.81 -25.84
N GLN A 331 23.68 -21.73 -26.66
CA GLN A 331 24.80 -22.66 -26.62
C GLN A 331 25.60 -22.49 -25.33
N GLU A 332 25.82 -21.24 -24.92
CA GLU A 332 26.50 -20.90 -23.68
C GLU A 332 25.68 -21.31 -22.45
N LEU A 333 24.36 -21.07 -22.46
CA LEU A 333 23.46 -21.57 -21.41
C LEU A 333 23.49 -23.10 -21.31
N ASN A 334 23.45 -23.80 -22.44
CA ASN A 334 23.56 -25.27 -22.46
C ASN A 334 24.91 -25.75 -21.91
N THR A 335 26.00 -25.05 -22.25
CA THR A 335 27.34 -25.37 -21.71
C THR A 335 27.39 -25.15 -20.20
N TYR A 336 26.82 -24.06 -19.70
CA TYR A 336 26.69 -23.80 -18.26
C TYR A 336 25.88 -24.90 -17.56
N ASN A 337 24.74 -25.29 -18.14
CA ASN A 337 23.93 -26.40 -17.63
C ASN A 337 24.73 -27.70 -17.53
N GLN A 338 25.51 -28.04 -18.56
CA GLN A 338 26.38 -29.23 -18.56
C GLN A 338 27.47 -29.16 -17.49
N ILE A 339 28.06 -27.98 -17.24
CA ILE A 339 29.04 -27.78 -16.17
C ILE A 339 28.41 -28.09 -14.80
N LEU A 340 27.20 -27.55 -14.54
CA LEU A 340 26.47 -27.80 -13.28
C LEU A 340 26.10 -29.27 -13.12
N ILE A 341 25.54 -29.90 -14.16
CA ILE A 341 25.17 -31.33 -14.14
C ILE A 341 26.39 -32.21 -13.85
N ALA A 342 27.54 -31.91 -14.48
CA ALA A 342 28.77 -32.67 -14.26
C ALA A 342 29.30 -32.49 -12.83
N ALA A 343 29.24 -31.28 -12.26
CA ALA A 343 29.58 -31.04 -10.86
C ALA A 343 28.67 -31.81 -9.89
N VAL A 344 27.36 -31.88 -10.17
CA VAL A 344 26.42 -32.71 -9.39
C VAL A 344 26.78 -34.20 -9.49
N LYS A 345 27.06 -34.69 -10.70
CA LYS A 345 27.47 -36.10 -10.92
C LYS A 345 28.77 -36.46 -10.21
N ASN A 346 29.65 -35.47 -9.99
CA ASN A 346 30.90 -35.64 -9.27
C ASN A 346 30.74 -35.48 -7.75
N ASN A 347 29.52 -35.27 -7.24
CA ASN A 347 29.22 -34.95 -5.85
C ASN A 347 29.96 -33.71 -5.31
N SER A 348 30.38 -32.81 -6.19
CA SER A 348 31.08 -31.58 -5.81
C SER A 348 30.15 -30.38 -5.69
N LEU A 349 28.96 -30.46 -6.30
CA LEU A 349 27.87 -29.50 -6.19
C LEU A 349 26.62 -30.22 -5.68
N PRO A 350 25.96 -29.76 -4.60
CA PRO A 350 24.71 -30.36 -4.15
C PRO A 350 23.61 -30.26 -5.21
N ALA A 351 22.88 -31.36 -5.46
CA ALA A 351 21.80 -31.38 -6.44
C ALA A 351 20.67 -30.36 -6.13
N ALA A 352 20.47 -30.03 -4.84
CA ALA A 352 19.49 -29.03 -4.41
C ALA A 352 19.83 -27.60 -4.90
N ASP A 353 21.11 -27.30 -5.11
CA ASP A 353 21.59 -25.96 -5.47
C ASP A 353 21.53 -25.72 -6.99
N TYR A 354 21.48 -26.80 -7.79
CA TYR A 354 21.42 -26.75 -9.25
C TYR A 354 20.34 -25.78 -9.78
N LYS A 355 19.13 -25.88 -9.22
CA LYS A 355 17.98 -25.08 -9.67
C LYS A 355 18.23 -23.58 -9.47
N ALA A 356 18.75 -23.19 -8.31
CA ALA A 356 19.04 -21.80 -8.00
C ALA A 356 20.10 -21.20 -8.95
N TYR A 357 21.12 -21.99 -9.31
CA TYR A 357 22.16 -21.54 -10.25
C TYR A 357 21.66 -21.40 -11.68
N MET A 358 20.81 -22.32 -12.16
CA MET A 358 20.15 -22.17 -13.46
C MET A 358 19.15 -21.01 -13.48
N GLU A 359 18.41 -20.78 -12.40
CA GLU A 359 17.44 -19.68 -12.35
C GLU A 359 18.12 -18.30 -12.31
N ALA A 360 19.31 -18.22 -11.72
CA ALA A 360 20.13 -17.01 -11.72
C ALA A 360 20.66 -16.59 -13.11
N THR A 361 20.56 -17.45 -14.14
CA THR A 361 21.01 -17.09 -15.49
C THR A 361 20.03 -16.19 -16.23
N VAL A 362 18.77 -16.09 -15.78
CA VAL A 362 17.75 -15.23 -16.39
C VAL A 362 17.49 -14.05 -15.45
N ILE A 363 17.67 -12.83 -15.96
CA ILE A 363 17.50 -11.59 -15.21
C ILE A 363 16.48 -10.67 -15.89
N PRO A 364 15.78 -9.80 -15.14
CA PRO A 364 14.92 -8.79 -15.75
C PRO A 364 15.71 -7.92 -16.74
N ARG A 365 15.12 -7.68 -17.91
CA ARG A 365 15.72 -6.79 -18.92
C ARG A 365 15.47 -5.32 -18.52
N PRO A 366 16.46 -4.42 -18.65
CA PRO A 366 16.22 -2.98 -18.52
C PRO A 366 15.15 -2.52 -19.52
N GLN A 367 14.16 -1.75 -19.05
CA GLN A 367 12.95 -1.42 -19.82
C GLN A 367 13.13 -0.41 -20.97
N ASP A 368 14.33 0.11 -21.18
CA ASP A 368 14.61 1.22 -22.12
C ASP A 368 15.66 0.88 -23.18
N GLN A 369 15.92 -0.41 -23.47
CA GLN A 369 16.86 -0.79 -24.53
C GLN A 369 16.19 -0.83 -25.90
N ASP A 370 15.66 -1.98 -26.32
CA ASP A 370 15.00 -2.15 -27.61
C ASP A 370 13.56 -2.61 -27.38
N TYR A 371 12.61 -1.80 -27.83
CA TYR A 371 11.19 -2.04 -27.64
C TYR A 371 10.39 -1.36 -28.75
N TYR A 372 9.14 -1.79 -28.90
CA TYR A 372 8.14 -1.05 -29.67
C TYR A 372 7.15 -0.41 -28.71
N GLU A 373 6.92 0.88 -28.90
CA GLU A 373 5.85 1.61 -28.25
C GLU A 373 4.66 1.63 -29.21
N ILE A 374 3.50 1.20 -28.72
CA ILE A 374 2.30 1.01 -29.53
C ILE A 374 1.17 1.77 -28.85
N ASP A 375 0.71 2.82 -29.51
CA ASP A 375 -0.40 3.63 -29.01
C ASP A 375 -1.72 3.09 -29.58
N ILE A 376 -2.58 2.63 -28.68
CA ILE A 376 -3.85 2.00 -29.03
C ILE A 376 -4.99 2.87 -28.51
N LYS A 377 -5.90 3.26 -29.41
CA LYS A 377 -7.15 3.92 -29.03
C LYS A 377 -8.13 2.87 -28.51
N ILE A 378 -8.24 2.76 -27.19
CA ILE A 378 -9.00 1.71 -26.52
C ILE A 378 -10.51 1.89 -26.69
N GLU A 379 -10.98 3.14 -26.81
CA GLU A 379 -12.41 3.45 -27.06
C GLU A 379 -12.97 2.76 -28.32
N ALA A 380 -12.12 2.54 -29.32
CA ALA A 380 -12.50 1.91 -30.58
C ALA A 380 -12.61 0.37 -30.50
N LEU A 381 -12.19 -0.22 -29.37
CA LEU A 381 -12.38 -1.64 -29.04
C LEU A 381 -13.72 -1.89 -28.33
N ARG A 382 -14.49 -0.84 -27.98
CA ARG A 382 -15.87 -0.98 -27.48
C ARG A 382 -16.78 -1.60 -28.56
N LYS A 383 -16.90 -2.93 -28.57
CA LYS A 383 -17.79 -3.73 -29.45
C LYS A 383 -18.68 -4.62 -28.57
N ASP A 384 -19.66 -5.29 -29.18
CA ASP A 384 -20.65 -6.13 -28.49
C ASP A 384 -20.07 -7.18 -27.51
N ASN A 385 -18.77 -7.54 -27.66
CA ASN A 385 -18.08 -8.53 -26.82
C ASN A 385 -16.91 -7.95 -25.98
N ILE A 386 -16.67 -6.63 -25.99
CA ILE A 386 -15.64 -5.96 -25.18
C ILE A 386 -16.26 -4.65 -24.69
N VAL A 387 -16.78 -4.65 -23.46
CA VAL A 387 -17.20 -3.40 -22.83
C VAL A 387 -16.01 -2.86 -22.04
N LEU A 388 -15.77 -1.56 -22.16
CA LEU A 388 -14.76 -0.84 -21.38
C LEU A 388 -15.54 0.13 -20.53
N ASN A 389 -15.84 -0.28 -19.30
CA ASN A 389 -16.58 0.57 -18.37
C ASN A 389 -15.59 1.45 -17.60
N ASP A 390 -16.12 2.48 -16.94
CA ASP A 390 -15.33 3.40 -16.12
C ASP A 390 -14.53 2.66 -15.04
N ALA A 391 -15.06 1.55 -14.51
CA ALA A 391 -14.36 0.72 -13.53
C ALA A 391 -13.08 0.06 -14.04
N ILE A 392 -13.05 -0.36 -15.29
CA ILE A 392 -11.91 -1.06 -15.91
C ILE A 392 -10.89 -0.04 -16.43
N THR A 393 -11.37 1.05 -17.00
CA THR A 393 -10.55 2.14 -17.55
C THR A 393 -10.01 3.08 -16.50
N ALA A 394 -10.56 3.08 -15.29
CA ALA A 394 -9.97 3.81 -14.19
C ALA A 394 -8.63 3.19 -13.81
N ALA A 395 -7.60 4.04 -13.79
CA ALA A 395 -6.36 3.75 -13.11
C ALA A 395 -6.62 3.40 -11.63
N ILE A 396 -5.62 2.86 -10.93
CA ILE A 396 -5.71 2.68 -9.47
C ILE A 396 -5.92 4.07 -8.85
N GLY A 397 -7.15 4.29 -8.39
CA GLY A 397 -7.63 5.54 -7.83
C GLY A 397 -7.34 5.65 -6.33
N ARG A 398 -8.10 6.53 -5.67
CA ARG A 398 -7.88 6.84 -4.26
C ARG A 398 -8.56 5.80 -3.40
N ARG A 399 -7.90 5.41 -2.31
CA ARG A 399 -8.45 4.45 -1.34
C ARG A 399 -8.43 5.11 0.01
N SER A 400 -9.59 5.38 0.59
CA SER A 400 -9.67 6.04 1.88
C SER A 400 -10.65 5.35 2.82
N ILE A 401 -10.35 5.39 4.12
CA ILE A 401 -11.35 4.97 5.12
C ILE A 401 -12.41 6.07 5.25
N PHE A 402 -11.97 7.32 5.40
CA PHE A 402 -12.85 8.48 5.51
C PHE A 402 -12.61 9.48 4.39
N GLU A 403 -13.70 10.00 3.84
CA GLU A 403 -13.70 11.16 2.97
C GLU A 403 -14.60 12.26 3.55
N ALA A 404 -14.12 13.50 3.52
CA ALA A 404 -14.93 14.68 3.79
C ALA A 404 -14.79 15.68 2.63
N VAL A 405 -15.92 16.07 2.05
CA VAL A 405 -15.99 16.86 0.82
C VAL A 405 -17.01 17.99 0.92
N GLY A 406 -16.60 19.19 0.51
CA GLY A 406 -17.49 20.34 0.43
C GLY A 406 -17.54 21.20 1.68
N ASP A 407 -17.88 22.47 1.50
CA ASP A 407 -18.12 23.41 2.58
C ASP A 407 -19.27 22.93 3.47
N GLY A 408 -19.05 22.87 4.78
CA GLY A 408 -20.03 22.34 5.75
C GLY A 408 -19.83 20.87 6.12
N SER A 409 -18.94 20.15 5.44
CA SER A 409 -18.55 18.79 5.81
C SER A 409 -17.48 18.78 6.90
N VAL A 410 -17.69 17.98 7.94
CA VAL A 410 -16.79 17.86 9.10
C VAL A 410 -16.53 16.40 9.43
N LEU A 411 -15.26 16.05 9.62
CA LEU A 411 -14.84 14.77 10.16
C LEU A 411 -14.14 14.96 11.50
N ASN A 412 -14.64 14.30 12.53
CA ASN A 412 -14.05 14.29 13.85
C ASN A 412 -13.52 12.90 14.19
N ILE A 413 -12.20 12.76 14.25
CA ILE A 413 -11.54 11.56 14.75
C ILE A 413 -11.27 11.77 16.24
N LYS A 414 -12.12 11.23 17.12
CA LYS A 414 -12.05 11.48 18.56
C LYS A 414 -10.93 10.68 19.22
N ASN A 415 -10.49 11.15 20.39
CA ASN A 415 -9.57 10.40 21.23
C ASN A 415 -10.10 8.98 21.52
N GLY A 416 -9.21 7.99 21.48
CA GLY A 416 -9.54 6.57 21.59
C GLY A 416 -9.75 5.85 20.26
N ALA A 417 -10.00 6.58 19.16
CA ALA A 417 -9.98 6.02 17.83
C ALA A 417 -8.56 5.57 17.45
N ASP A 418 -8.47 4.52 16.63
CA ASP A 418 -7.23 4.01 16.05
C ASP A 418 -7.53 3.59 14.60
N ILE A 419 -7.27 4.51 13.68
CA ILE A 419 -7.60 4.37 12.27
C ILE A 419 -6.33 3.99 11.52
N ARG A 420 -6.39 2.87 10.80
CA ARG A 420 -5.27 2.38 9.99
C ARG A 420 -5.75 1.87 8.65
N GLY A 421 -5.31 2.51 7.58
CA GLY A 421 -5.57 2.11 6.21
C GLY A 421 -4.26 1.71 5.54
N GLU A 422 -4.18 0.51 4.98
CA GLU A 422 -2.99 0.02 4.27
C GLU A 422 -3.37 -0.64 2.95
N THR A 423 -2.54 -0.50 1.92
CA THR A 423 -2.61 -1.40 0.76
C THR A 423 -2.01 -2.76 1.08
N SER A 424 -2.57 -3.83 0.53
CA SER A 424 -1.94 -5.16 0.55
C SER A 424 -0.65 -5.20 -0.28
N SER A 425 -0.53 -4.32 -1.29
CA SER A 425 0.56 -4.32 -2.25
C SER A 425 1.90 -3.92 -1.66
N ASN A 426 2.95 -4.55 -2.17
CA ASN A 426 4.32 -4.24 -1.79
C ASN A 426 5.01 -3.31 -2.80
N SER A 427 4.36 -2.91 -3.90
CA SER A 427 4.98 -2.09 -4.96
C SER A 427 5.39 -0.70 -4.48
N GLY A 428 4.68 -0.16 -3.48
CA GLY A 428 4.83 1.22 -3.01
C GLY A 428 4.38 2.29 -3.99
N SER A 429 3.85 1.90 -5.15
CA SER A 429 3.31 2.81 -6.17
C SER A 429 1.97 3.42 -5.74
N HIS A 430 1.24 2.74 -4.87
CA HIS A 430 -0.08 3.16 -4.42
C HIS A 430 -0.18 3.01 -2.90
N ARG A 431 -0.98 3.89 -2.28
CA ARG A 431 -1.17 3.95 -0.82
C ARG A 431 -2.64 4.08 -0.47
N ALA A 432 -3.00 3.59 0.70
CA ALA A 432 -4.31 3.83 1.29
C ALA A 432 -4.25 5.03 2.25
N TYR A 433 -5.23 5.91 2.17
CA TYR A 433 -5.37 7.06 3.05
C TYR A 433 -6.25 6.70 4.25
N HIS A 434 -5.89 7.14 5.45
CA HIS A 434 -6.84 7.10 6.56
C HIS A 434 -7.95 8.11 6.31
N ILE A 435 -7.55 9.31 5.86
CA ILE A 435 -8.41 10.47 5.67
C ILE A 435 -8.10 11.12 4.32
N PHE A 436 -9.14 11.36 3.55
CA PHE A 436 -9.11 12.27 2.41
C PHE A 436 -10.08 13.43 2.66
N VAL A 437 -9.59 14.66 2.55
CA VAL A 437 -10.42 15.85 2.79
C VAL A 437 -10.20 16.88 1.69
N HIS A 438 -11.28 17.43 1.13
CA HIS A 438 -11.20 18.38 0.03
C HIS A 438 -12.37 19.35 -0.07
N LYS A 439 -12.20 20.38 -0.92
CA LYS A 439 -13.24 21.36 -1.28
C LYS A 439 -13.83 22.07 -0.04
N GLY A 440 -12.97 22.59 0.84
CA GLY A 440 -13.37 23.39 2.01
C GLY A 440 -13.84 22.59 3.22
N ALA A 441 -13.91 21.26 3.13
CA ALA A 441 -14.24 20.40 4.26
C ALA A 441 -13.20 20.51 5.40
N LYS A 442 -13.62 20.11 6.60
CA LYS A 442 -12.83 20.27 7.84
C LYS A 442 -12.60 18.95 8.55
N VAL A 443 -11.39 18.76 9.08
CA VAL A 443 -11.04 17.62 9.94
C VAL A 443 -10.54 18.10 11.29
N PHE A 444 -11.04 17.47 12.36
CA PHE A 444 -10.53 17.61 13.72
C PHE A 444 -10.06 16.25 14.22
N HIS A 445 -8.77 16.12 14.52
CA HIS A 445 -8.12 14.86 14.86
C HIS A 445 -7.56 14.91 16.29
N ASP A 446 -8.18 14.14 17.19
CA ASP A 446 -7.84 14.01 18.61
C ASP A 446 -7.23 12.64 18.96
N ALA A 447 -7.05 11.76 17.96
CA ALA A 447 -6.65 10.38 18.18
C ALA A 447 -5.13 10.17 18.15
N THR A 448 -4.68 9.03 18.67
CA THR A 448 -3.36 8.50 18.32
C THR A 448 -3.50 7.69 17.03
N THR A 449 -2.69 8.00 16.02
CA THR A 449 -2.73 7.32 14.72
C THR A 449 -1.31 6.98 14.29
N SER A 450 -1.11 5.74 13.84
CA SER A 450 0.18 5.26 13.35
C SER A 450 0.15 5.03 11.84
N VAL A 451 1.16 5.52 11.13
CA VAL A 451 1.48 5.12 9.75
C VAL A 451 2.82 4.40 9.81
N PRO A 452 2.82 3.06 9.94
CA PRO A 452 4.04 2.32 10.19
C PRO A 452 4.91 2.19 8.94
N ASN A 453 4.33 2.11 7.75
CA ASN A 453 5.09 1.85 6.52
C ASN A 453 4.45 2.50 5.29
N TYR A 454 5.12 2.38 4.15
CA TYR A 454 4.75 2.97 2.86
C TYR A 454 3.36 2.57 2.32
N LYS A 455 2.72 1.54 2.88
CA LYS A 455 1.42 1.04 2.41
C LYS A 455 0.26 1.96 2.81
N GLY A 456 0.47 2.82 3.78
CA GLY A 456 -0.52 3.76 4.29
C GLY A 456 -0.03 5.21 4.23
N GLN A 457 -0.99 6.12 4.34
CA GLN A 457 -0.79 7.54 4.60
C GLN A 457 -1.92 8.03 5.50
N ASN A 458 -1.61 8.93 6.43
CA ASN A 458 -2.63 9.47 7.33
C ASN A 458 -3.63 10.35 6.57
N ALA A 459 -3.22 11.53 6.10
CA ALA A 459 -4.13 12.45 5.42
C ALA A 459 -3.64 12.95 4.06
N LEU A 460 -4.57 13.04 3.10
CA LEU A 460 -4.46 13.86 1.90
C LEU A 460 -5.50 14.99 1.97
N ILE A 461 -5.03 16.24 1.92
CA ILE A 461 -5.81 17.46 2.16
C ILE A 461 -5.67 18.36 0.94
N VAL A 462 -6.77 18.63 0.23
CA VAL A 462 -6.76 19.41 -1.02
C VAL A 462 -7.76 20.55 -0.94
N ASP A 463 -7.28 21.79 -0.85
CA ASP A 463 -8.13 22.99 -0.69
C ASP A 463 -9.13 22.85 0.48
N ALA A 464 -8.67 22.30 1.61
CA ALA A 464 -9.45 21.97 2.80
C ALA A 464 -8.67 22.25 4.11
N GLU A 465 -9.34 22.13 5.25
CA GLU A 465 -8.76 22.40 6.58
C GLU A 465 -8.56 21.10 7.38
N PHE A 466 -7.37 20.91 7.93
CA PHE A 466 -7.07 19.83 8.85
C PHE A 466 -6.47 20.37 10.15
N THR A 467 -7.02 19.96 11.29
CA THR A 467 -6.50 20.30 12.61
C THR A 467 -6.13 19.03 13.38
N ASN A 468 -4.82 18.84 13.62
CA ASN A 468 -4.34 17.87 14.61
C ASN A 468 -4.48 18.53 16.00
N ASN A 469 -5.51 18.16 16.75
CA ASN A 469 -5.84 18.77 18.03
C ASN A 469 -4.80 18.44 19.11
N LYS A 470 -4.90 19.12 20.27
CA LYS A 470 -3.94 19.01 21.38
C LYS A 470 -3.71 17.58 21.88
N THR A 471 -4.71 16.72 21.76
CA THR A 471 -4.62 15.30 22.16
C THR A 471 -4.19 14.38 21.02
N GLY A 472 -4.24 14.88 19.79
CA GLY A 472 -3.86 14.15 18.59
C GLY A 472 -2.36 13.86 18.56
N MET A 473 -2.04 12.61 18.24
CA MET A 473 -0.68 12.11 18.11
C MET A 473 -0.53 11.35 16.80
N LEU A 474 0.28 11.89 15.89
CA LEU A 474 0.63 11.22 14.65
C LEU A 474 1.99 10.54 14.79
N GLN A 475 2.02 9.22 14.64
CA GLN A 475 3.21 8.38 14.76
C GLN A 475 3.60 7.84 13.38
N LEU A 476 4.77 8.23 12.90
CA LEU A 476 5.17 8.05 11.51
C LEU A 476 6.47 7.23 11.42
N GLY A 477 6.39 6.03 10.84
CA GLY A 477 7.53 5.16 10.53
C GLY A 477 7.55 3.82 11.27
N ASP A 478 8.40 2.91 10.80
CA ASP A 478 8.76 1.62 11.42
C ASP A 478 10.29 1.36 11.45
N GLY A 479 11.06 2.34 10.97
CA GLY A 479 12.51 2.34 10.88
C GLY A 479 13.07 1.56 9.71
N LYS A 480 12.21 1.01 8.86
CA LYS A 480 12.58 0.12 7.76
C LYS A 480 12.15 0.62 6.39
N THR A 481 11.13 1.47 6.35
CA THR A 481 10.54 1.90 5.08
C THR A 481 10.38 3.42 4.99
N HIS A 482 10.39 3.92 3.76
CA HIS A 482 10.02 5.31 3.50
C HIS A 482 8.52 5.49 3.72
N ILE A 483 8.13 6.55 4.42
CA ILE A 483 6.72 6.82 4.72
C ILE A 483 6.31 8.24 4.33
N TYR A 484 5.01 8.38 4.08
CA TYR A 484 4.34 9.64 3.80
C TYR A 484 3.45 10.01 4.98
N GLY A 485 3.78 11.12 5.65
CA GLY A 485 2.89 11.75 6.62
C GLY A 485 1.76 12.52 5.95
N ASP A 486 1.31 13.60 6.56
CA ASP A 486 0.19 14.38 6.02
C ASP A 486 0.60 15.18 4.78
N GLN A 487 -0.28 15.25 3.78
CA GLN A 487 -0.06 16.03 2.56
C GLN A 487 -1.16 17.08 2.42
N VAL A 488 -0.78 18.36 2.40
CA VAL A 488 -1.68 19.49 2.20
C VAL A 488 -1.33 20.26 0.93
N MET A 489 -2.36 20.52 0.13
CA MET A 489 -2.23 21.09 -1.21
C MET A 489 -3.31 22.13 -1.48
N GLY A 490 -3.03 23.01 -2.43
CA GLY A 490 -3.99 24.00 -2.93
C GLY A 490 -3.96 25.32 -2.17
N LYS A 491 -4.46 26.38 -2.79
CA LYS A 491 -4.32 27.76 -2.30
C LYS A 491 -5.11 28.01 -1.01
N THR A 492 -6.18 27.26 -0.79
CA THR A 492 -6.99 27.35 0.43
C THR A 492 -6.71 26.22 1.41
N GLY A 493 -5.80 25.29 1.07
CA GLY A 493 -5.41 24.19 1.95
C GLY A 493 -4.74 24.69 3.22
N GLN A 494 -5.20 24.23 4.38
CA GLN A 494 -4.66 24.60 5.69
C GLN A 494 -4.43 23.38 6.58
N TYR A 495 -3.26 23.32 7.21
CA TYR A 495 -2.94 22.34 8.24
C TYR A 495 -2.55 23.05 9.53
N THR A 496 -3.25 22.77 10.61
CA THR A 496 -2.95 23.29 11.95
C THR A 496 -2.56 22.16 12.89
N ASN A 497 -1.31 22.17 13.36
CA ASN A 497 -0.87 21.29 14.43
C ASN A 497 -1.02 21.99 15.79
N LEU A 498 -1.86 21.42 16.65
CA LEU A 498 -1.96 21.73 18.08
C LEU A 498 -1.42 20.58 18.96
N GLY A 499 -1.24 19.39 18.38
CA GLY A 499 -0.84 18.17 19.05
C GLY A 499 0.61 17.78 18.81
N THR A 500 0.87 16.48 18.67
CA THR A 500 2.21 15.92 18.45
C THR A 500 2.31 15.20 17.11
N ILE A 501 3.37 15.48 16.35
CA ILE A 501 3.76 14.72 15.15
C ILE A 501 5.14 14.12 15.43
N ALA A 502 5.23 12.80 15.53
CA ALA A 502 6.46 12.07 15.76
C ALA A 502 6.89 11.34 14.48
N VAL A 503 8.05 11.70 13.94
CA VAL A 503 8.59 11.16 12.69
C VAL A 503 9.87 10.40 12.97
N GLU A 504 9.87 9.12 12.59
CA GLU A 504 11.05 8.29 12.68
C GLU A 504 12.05 8.61 11.57
N ALA A 505 13.33 8.65 11.93
CA ALA A 505 14.42 8.72 10.98
C ALA A 505 14.57 7.42 10.18
N PHE A 506 14.76 7.57 8.87
CA PHE A 506 14.92 6.45 7.95
C PHE A 506 16.13 6.67 7.04
N ASN A 507 16.85 5.60 6.72
CA ASN A 507 18.00 5.64 5.83
C ASN A 507 17.87 4.62 4.71
N LEU A 508 17.47 5.09 3.52
CA LEU A 508 17.36 4.26 2.33
C LEU A 508 18.72 3.74 1.84
N ALA A 509 19.83 4.47 2.09
CA ALA A 509 21.16 4.09 1.61
C ALA A 509 21.70 2.79 2.24
N ASN A 510 21.12 2.33 3.35
CA ASN A 510 21.43 1.03 3.96
C ASN A 510 20.66 -0.14 3.33
N ASN A 511 19.64 0.11 2.50
CA ASN A 511 18.79 -0.91 1.87
C ASN A 511 18.94 -0.94 0.34
N ASP A 512 19.32 0.16 -0.33
CA ASP A 512 19.67 0.16 -1.77
C ASP A 512 20.76 1.22 -2.06
N PRO A 513 22.03 0.80 -2.26
CA PRO A 513 23.15 1.71 -2.54
C PRO A 513 23.06 2.44 -3.89
N SER A 514 22.19 2.01 -4.80
CA SER A 514 22.03 2.60 -6.14
C SER A 514 21.13 3.85 -6.13
N ASN A 515 20.30 4.02 -5.10
CA ASN A 515 19.38 5.14 -4.96
C ASN A 515 20.02 6.28 -4.16
N LYS A 516 20.73 7.17 -4.86
CA LYS A 516 21.49 8.30 -4.26
C LYS A 516 20.62 9.47 -3.81
N ASP A 517 19.33 9.47 -4.15
CA ASP A 517 18.38 10.46 -3.64
C ASP A 517 17.91 10.02 -2.25
N VAL A 518 18.55 10.59 -1.23
CA VAL A 518 18.27 10.32 0.18
C VAL A 518 16.81 10.71 0.48
N THR A 519 15.90 9.75 0.33
CA THR A 519 14.48 9.96 0.54
C THR A 519 14.20 9.86 2.04
N ALA A 520 13.85 10.99 2.66
CA ALA A 520 13.61 11.10 4.10
C ALA A 520 12.13 10.91 4.43
N ASN A 521 11.84 10.26 5.56
CA ASN A 521 10.49 10.28 6.11
C ASN A 521 10.04 11.70 6.38
N THR A 522 8.83 12.04 5.97
CA THR A 522 8.32 13.41 6.04
C THR A 522 7.06 13.47 6.90
N GLY A 523 7.05 14.34 7.92
CA GLY A 523 5.91 14.54 8.80
C GLY A 523 4.71 15.20 8.11
N VAL A 524 4.93 16.37 7.51
CA VAL A 524 3.92 17.11 6.74
C VAL A 524 4.53 17.61 5.44
N THR A 525 3.83 17.46 4.32
CA THR A 525 4.18 18.05 3.02
C THR A 525 3.17 19.11 2.64
N ALA A 526 3.62 20.34 2.40
CA ALA A 526 2.81 21.47 1.98
C ALA A 526 3.16 21.88 0.54
N SER A 527 2.16 22.07 -0.31
CA SER A 527 2.38 22.52 -1.69
C SER A 527 1.25 23.36 -2.28
N GLY A 528 1.49 24.02 -3.42
CA GLY A 528 0.42 24.66 -4.21
C GLY A 528 -0.24 25.87 -3.55
N GLY A 529 0.47 26.60 -2.70
CA GLY A 529 -0.03 27.76 -1.95
C GLY A 529 -0.60 27.44 -0.57
N ALA A 530 -0.61 26.17 -0.17
CA ALA A 530 -1.15 25.75 1.12
C ALA A 530 -0.43 26.41 2.32
N GLY A 531 -1.14 26.52 3.45
CA GLY A 531 -0.60 26.97 4.72
C GLY A 531 -0.44 25.83 5.72
N VAL A 532 0.70 25.77 6.39
CA VAL A 532 0.93 24.88 7.54
C VAL A 532 1.34 25.70 8.73
N ILE A 533 0.72 25.44 9.88
CA ILE A 533 1.07 26.08 11.13
C ILE A 533 1.26 25.06 12.25
N ASN A 534 2.42 25.12 12.90
CA ASN A 534 2.67 24.42 14.16
C ASN A 534 2.46 25.42 15.30
N LYS A 535 1.37 25.30 16.06
CA LYS A 535 0.93 26.29 17.04
C LYS A 535 1.70 26.22 18.36
N GLU A 536 1.63 27.29 19.16
CA GLU A 536 2.21 27.33 20.50
C GLU A 536 1.74 26.12 21.35
N GLY A 537 2.71 25.40 21.93
CA GLY A 537 2.48 24.18 22.70
C GLY A 537 2.38 22.88 21.89
N ALA A 538 2.35 22.94 20.55
CA ALA A 538 2.41 21.78 19.67
C ALA A 538 3.85 21.30 19.44
N GLN A 539 4.03 20.03 19.12
CA GLN A 539 5.36 19.40 18.99
C GLN A 539 5.52 18.64 17.68
N ILE A 540 6.68 18.82 17.04
CA ILE A 540 7.18 17.96 15.96
C ILE A 540 8.46 17.27 16.45
N LEU A 541 8.40 15.96 16.68
CA LEU A 541 9.50 15.15 17.20
C LEU A 541 10.18 14.41 16.05
N LEU A 542 11.48 14.63 15.88
CA LEU A 542 12.29 14.11 14.78
C LEU A 542 13.33 13.12 15.31
N GLY A 543 13.22 11.84 14.96
CA GLY A 543 14.22 10.81 15.26
C GLY A 543 14.32 10.36 16.73
N GLN A 544 13.22 10.31 17.49
CA GLN A 544 13.19 9.80 18.87
C GLN A 544 12.76 8.32 18.96
N LYS A 545 13.41 7.54 19.86
CA LYS A 545 13.26 6.07 19.98
C LYS A 545 11.94 5.63 20.67
N GLY A 546 11.24 4.68 20.04
CA GLY A 546 9.90 4.16 20.36
C GLY A 546 9.15 3.78 19.08
N ILE A 547 9.60 4.39 17.98
CA ILE A 547 9.40 4.07 16.58
C ILE A 547 10.86 3.99 16.08
N GLY A 548 11.32 2.77 15.78
CA GLY A 548 12.67 2.21 15.48
C GLY A 548 14.01 2.92 15.81
N GLN A 549 15.11 2.21 15.53
CA GLN A 549 16.49 2.56 15.88
C GLN A 549 17.33 2.68 14.60
N GLY A 550 17.49 3.89 14.07
CA GLY A 550 18.33 4.07 12.89
C GLY A 550 19.02 5.42 12.86
N GLN A 551 20.30 5.42 12.50
CA GLN A 551 20.91 6.58 11.85
C GLN A 551 20.18 6.79 10.52
N GLY A 552 19.63 7.97 10.26
CA GLY A 552 18.90 8.26 9.04
C GLY A 552 18.45 9.70 8.90
N THR A 553 17.79 10.01 7.79
CA THR A 553 17.29 11.34 7.47
C THR A 553 15.80 11.42 7.77
N VAL A 554 15.38 12.57 8.30
CA VAL A 554 13.99 12.85 8.62
C VAL A 554 13.69 14.31 8.30
N THR A 555 12.48 14.55 7.81
CA THR A 555 11.94 15.88 7.51
C THR A 555 10.70 16.10 8.35
N GLY A 556 10.68 17.14 9.19
CA GLY A 556 9.47 17.50 9.91
C GLY A 556 8.39 18.05 8.97
N VAL A 557 8.73 19.10 8.22
CA VAL A 557 7.84 19.73 7.26
C VAL A 557 8.59 19.98 5.94
N ARG A 558 8.01 19.53 4.83
CA ARG A 558 8.47 19.83 3.46
C ARG A 558 7.57 20.89 2.85
N VAL A 559 8.15 21.98 2.34
CA VAL A 559 7.40 23.10 1.74
C VAL A 559 7.80 23.26 0.28
N VAL A 560 6.82 23.24 -0.62
CA VAL A 560 7.02 23.38 -2.08
C VAL A 560 6.03 24.40 -2.64
N GLY A 561 6.43 25.67 -2.75
CA GLY A 561 5.53 26.74 -3.20
C GLY A 561 4.33 26.94 -2.27
N ALA A 562 4.54 26.77 -0.96
CA ALA A 562 3.56 26.85 0.11
C ALA A 562 4.15 27.66 1.29
N SER A 563 3.42 27.80 2.40
CA SER A 563 3.90 28.49 3.60
C SER A 563 3.92 27.57 4.82
N PHE A 564 4.91 27.77 5.69
CA PHE A 564 5.01 27.12 6.99
C PHE A 564 5.31 28.16 8.06
N THR A 565 4.53 28.14 9.15
CA THR A 565 4.74 28.96 10.35
C THR A 565 4.93 28.07 11.56
N ASN A 566 5.97 28.32 12.35
CA ASN A 566 6.23 27.58 13.58
C ASN A 566 6.16 28.51 14.80
N GLU A 567 5.14 28.31 15.63
CA GLU A 567 4.95 28.91 16.95
C GLU A 567 5.20 27.88 18.08
N GLY A 568 5.24 26.59 17.76
CA GLY A 568 5.51 25.48 18.70
C GLY A 568 6.94 24.95 18.65
N ASP A 569 7.14 23.73 19.15
CA ASP A 569 8.45 23.09 19.25
C ASP A 569 8.72 22.14 18.07
N ILE A 570 9.96 22.17 17.56
CA ILE A 570 10.51 21.13 16.67
C ILE A 570 11.76 20.56 17.36
N LEU A 571 11.70 19.28 17.73
CA LEU A 571 12.72 18.64 18.57
C LEU A 571 13.43 17.52 17.79
N MET A 572 14.75 17.67 17.58
CA MET A 572 15.60 16.65 16.96
C MET A 572 16.32 15.80 18.02
N GLY A 573 16.42 14.48 17.81
CA GLY A 573 16.81 13.51 18.85
C GLY A 573 18.25 13.60 19.40
N GLY A 574 18.47 12.82 20.49
CA GLY A 574 19.80 12.43 20.98
C GLY A 574 19.82 11.58 22.26
N GLY A 575 20.13 10.27 22.14
CA GLY A 575 20.96 9.47 23.08
C GLY A 575 20.41 9.01 24.45
N ARG A 576 20.70 7.76 24.84
CA ARG A 576 20.37 7.16 26.16
C ARG A 576 20.91 7.98 27.34
N GLY A 577 20.07 8.15 28.38
CA GLY A 577 20.46 8.77 29.66
C GLY A 577 19.63 8.40 30.90
N TYR A 578 18.92 7.26 30.93
CA TYR A 578 18.48 6.66 32.21
C TYR A 578 19.52 5.62 32.66
N HIS A 579 20.57 6.07 33.35
CA HIS A 579 21.43 5.23 34.16
C HIS A 579 21.25 5.57 35.63
N SER A 580 20.23 4.99 36.27
CA SER A 580 20.24 4.82 37.71
C SER A 580 21.19 3.67 38.08
N ARG A 581 22.51 3.90 37.98
CA ARG A 581 23.44 3.13 38.80
C ARG A 581 23.36 3.67 40.23
N ARG A 582 22.41 3.16 41.00
CA ARG A 582 22.59 3.09 42.45
C ARG A 582 23.68 2.06 42.71
N ARG A 583 24.91 2.51 42.93
CA ARG A 583 25.80 1.77 43.83
C ARG A 583 25.36 2.09 45.26
N PRO A 584 25.14 1.10 46.13
CA PRO A 584 25.11 1.35 47.56
C PRO A 584 26.55 1.59 48.03
N ALA A 585 26.76 2.67 48.76
CA ALA A 585 27.83 2.80 49.74
C ALA A 585 27.10 3.15 51.05
N GLY A 586 27.25 2.42 52.14
CA GLY A 586 28.53 1.93 52.64
C GLY A 586 29.22 3.10 53.27
#